data_AF-E9HMA2-F1
#
_entry.id   AF-E9HMA2-F1
#
_cell.length_a   1.000
_cell.length_b   1.000
_cell.length_c   1.000
_cell.angle_alpha   90.00
_cell.angle_beta   90.00
_cell.angle_gamma   90.00
#
_symmetry.space_group_name_H-M   'P 1'
#
loop_
_entity.id
_entity.type
_entity.pdbx_description
1 polymer ?
#
loop_
_entity_poly.entity_id
_entity_poly.type
_entity_poly.pdbx_seq_one_letter_code
_entity_poly.pdbx_strand_id
1 'polypeptide(L)' 'CWNCGRRANETCSGCNVARYCSTFCQHKHWEIHHKICGRVSQVMLAAAAPSTGSSMDHQSESG' A
#
# COMPACT_ATOMS: atom_id res chain seq x y z
N CYS A 1 -10.52 -2.37 -3.54
CA CYS A 1 -10.47 -2.42 -5.01
C CYS A 1 -11.07 -1.13 -5.51
N TRP A 2 -10.30 -0.24 -6.12
CA TRP A 2 -10.84 1.06 -6.56
C TRP A 2 -11.82 0.95 -7.74
N ASN A 3 -11.70 -0.10 -8.56
CA ASN A 3 -12.64 -0.38 -9.64
C ASN A 3 -13.96 -1.01 -9.16
N CYS A 4 -13.93 -1.81 -8.10
CA CYS A 4 -14.97 -2.80 -7.80
C CYS A 4 -15.40 -2.89 -6.33
N GLY A 5 -14.84 -2.06 -5.45
CA GLY A 5 -15.18 -1.99 -4.03
C GLY A 5 -14.70 -3.17 -3.16
N ARG A 6 -14.40 -4.35 -3.73
CA ARG A 6 -13.95 -5.53 -2.97
C ARG A 6 -12.59 -5.36 -2.29
N ARG A 7 -12.32 -6.20 -1.28
CA ARG A 7 -10.99 -6.29 -0.64
C ARG A 7 -9.92 -6.63 -1.67
N ALA A 8 -8.79 -5.94 -1.56
CA ALA A 8 -7.75 -5.92 -2.57
C ALA A 8 -6.39 -5.85 -1.87
N ASN A 9 -5.57 -6.88 -2.07
CA ASN A 9 -4.25 -6.95 -1.46
C ASN A 9 -3.16 -6.38 -2.38
N GLU A 10 -3.34 -6.47 -3.69
CA GLU A 10 -2.43 -5.86 -4.65
C GLU A 10 -2.53 -4.34 -4.63
N THR A 11 -1.37 -3.71 -4.59
CA THR A 11 -1.19 -2.28 -4.69
C THR A 11 -0.54 -1.95 -6.03
N CYS A 12 -0.84 -0.77 -6.56
CA CYS A 12 -0.19 -0.30 -7.77
C CYS A 12 1.31 -0.08 -7.54
N SER A 13 2.18 -0.79 -8.26
CA SER A 13 3.63 -0.70 -8.07
C SER A 13 4.24 0.69 -8.32
N GLY A 14 3.52 1.60 -8.99
CA GLY A 14 4.00 2.95 -9.26
C GLY A 14 3.73 3.95 -8.12
N CYS A 15 2.61 3.80 -7.40
CA CYS A 15 2.21 4.75 -6.36
C CYS A 15 1.98 4.12 -4.98
N ASN A 16 1.82 2.81 -4.91
CA ASN A 16 1.42 2.02 -3.75
C ASN A 16 0.12 2.47 -3.05
N VAL A 17 -0.65 3.40 -3.63
CA VAL A 17 -1.90 3.92 -3.05
C VAL A 17 -3.12 3.15 -3.54
N ALA A 18 -3.22 2.96 -4.85
CA ALA A 18 -4.38 2.32 -5.45
C ALA A 18 -4.35 0.81 -5.20
N ARG A 19 -5.46 0.25 -4.69
CA ARG A 19 -5.59 -1.19 -4.40
C ARG A 19 -6.51 -1.88 -5.39
N TYR A 20 -6.09 -3.03 -5.92
CA TYR A 20 -6.84 -3.84 -6.88
C TYR A 20 -6.94 -5.30 -6.43
N CYS A 21 -8.07 -5.96 -6.73
CA CYS A 21 -8.24 -7.38 -6.38
C CYS A 21 -7.70 -8.32 -7.46
N SER A 22 -7.37 -7.78 -8.64
CA SER A 22 -6.88 -8.50 -9.81
C SER A 22 -6.31 -7.48 -10.80
N THR A 23 -5.41 -7.94 -11.66
CA THR A 23 -4.83 -7.15 -12.77
C THR A 23 -5.89 -6.58 -13.70
N PHE A 24 -7.02 -7.28 -13.87
CA PHE A 24 -8.15 -6.79 -14.66
C PHE A 24 -8.74 -5.48 -14.11
N CYS A 25 -8.93 -5.39 -12.80
CA CYS A 25 -9.46 -4.18 -12.15
C CYS A 25 -8.46 -3.02 -12.22
N GLN A 26 -7.17 -3.32 -12.22
CA GLN A 26 -6.12 -2.33 -12.42
C GLN A 26 -6.19 -1.74 -13.83
N HIS A 27 -6.24 -2.58 -14.87
CA HIS A 27 -6.37 -2.12 -16.26
C HIS A 27 -7.64 -1.30 -16.50
N LYS A 28 -8.78 -1.74 -15.96
CA LYS A 28 -10.03 -0.98 -16.11
C LYS A 28 -9.96 0.42 -15.49
N HIS A 29 -9.33 0.53 -14.32
CA HIS A 29 -9.18 1.81 -13.64
C HIS A 29 -7.97 2.62 -14.16
N TRP A 30 -7.09 2.00 -14.95
CA TRP A 30 -5.83 2.59 -15.40
C TRP A 30 -6.03 3.88 -16.19
N GLU A 31 -7.03 3.96 -17.08
CA GLU A 31 -7.32 5.16 -17.87
C GLU A 31 -7.61 6.41 -17.00
N ILE A 32 -8.12 6.20 -15.80
CA ILE A 32 -8.41 7.26 -14.84
C ILE A 32 -7.22 7.47 -13.90
N HIS A 33 -6.66 6.37 -13.40
CA HIS A 33 -5.59 6.36 -12.40
C HIS A 33 -4.22 6.80 -12.92
N HIS A 34 -3.86 6.48 -14.18
CA HIS A 34 -2.51 6.76 -14.70
C HIS A 34 -2.14 8.25 -14.63
N LYS A 35 -3.14 9.13 -14.78
CA LYS A 35 -2.98 10.59 -14.70
C LYS A 35 -2.51 11.08 -13.33
N ILE A 36 -2.85 10.34 -12.28
CA ILE A 36 -2.50 10.67 -10.89
C ILE A 36 -1.41 9.78 -10.30
N CYS A 37 -1.14 8.61 -10.90
CA CYS A 37 -0.23 7.58 -10.37
C CYS A 37 1.16 8.16 -9.99
N GLY A 38 1.70 9.10 -10.76
CA GLY A 38 2.99 9.75 -10.43
C GLY A 38 2.92 10.83 -9.34
N ARG A 39 1.75 11.47 -9.13
CA ARG A 39 1.62 12.58 -8.17
C ARG A 39 1.37 12.10 -6.74
N VAL A 40 0.65 10.98 -6.59
CA VAL A 40 0.32 10.42 -5.27
C VAL A 40 1.54 9.84 -4.53
N SER A 41 2.59 9.44 -5.26
CA SER A 41 3.83 8.91 -4.65
C SER A 41 4.52 9.96 -3.75
N GLN A 42 4.46 11.24 -4.12
CA GLN A 42 5.09 12.33 -3.38
C GLN A 42 4.33 12.72 -2.10
N VAL A 43 3.00 12.56 -2.08
CA VAL A 43 2.15 12.94 -0.93
C VAL A 43 2.10 11.83 0.12
N MET A 44 2.13 10.55 -0.29
CA MET A 44 1.99 9.43 0.64
C MET A 44 3.28 9.02 1.34
N LEU A 45 4.47 9.41 0.85
CA LEU A 45 5.73 9.23 1.56
C LEU A 45 5.73 9.96 2.92
N ALA A 46 4.92 11.01 3.06
CA ALA A 46 4.75 11.71 4.34
C ALA A 46 3.75 11.02 5.30
N ALA A 47 2.86 10.15 4.80
CA ALA A 47 1.78 9.54 5.58
C ALA A 47 2.03 8.06 5.96
N ALA A 48 2.92 7.37 5.24
CA ALA A 48 3.30 5.99 5.51
C ALA A 48 4.61 5.92 6.31
N ALA A 49 4.65 6.55 7.49
CA ALA A 49 5.64 6.19 8.50
C ALA A 49 5.19 4.85 9.11
N PRO A 50 5.92 3.74 8.93
CA PRO A 50 5.70 2.56 9.75
C PRO A 50 6.10 2.93 11.17
N SER A 51 5.21 2.73 12.12
CA SER A 51 5.56 2.64 13.53
C SER A 51 6.46 1.42 13.73
N THR A 52 7.76 1.58 13.48
CA THR A 52 8.80 0.71 14.01
C THR A 52 8.91 0.97 15.51
N GLY A 53 7.99 0.37 16.26
CA GLY A 53 8.17 0.07 17.68
C GLY A 53 8.80 -1.30 17.79
N SER A 54 10.14 -1.33 17.73
CA SER A 54 10.99 -2.52 17.85
C SER A 54 10.76 -3.30 19.15
N SER A 55 10.94 -4.61 19.02
CA SER A 55 11.14 -5.60 20.08
C SER A 55 12.24 -5.24 21.09
N MET A 56 11.95 -5.43 22.39
CA MET A 56 12.88 -5.71 23.53
C MET A 56 11.96 -5.89 24.75
N ASP A 57 12.05 -6.87 25.64
CA ASP A 57 13.08 -7.83 26.03
C ASP A 57 12.38 -8.96 26.82
N HIS A 58 12.85 -10.21 26.68
CA HIS A 58 12.88 -11.16 27.80
C HIS A 58 13.92 -12.23 27.46
N GLN A 59 15.17 -11.90 27.73
CA GLN A 59 16.21 -12.92 27.91
C GLN A 59 16.09 -13.50 29.31
N SER A 60 16.16 -14.81 29.33
CA SER A 60 16.34 -15.72 30.45
C SER A 60 17.45 -15.27 31.40
N GLU A 61 17.20 -15.29 32.70
CA GLU A 61 18.24 -15.55 33.71
C GLU A 61 17.75 -16.66 34.66
N SER A 62 18.49 -17.76 34.61
CA SER A 62 18.45 -18.91 35.49
C SER A 62 19.25 -18.64 36.76
N GLY A 63 18.66 -18.95 37.92
CA GLY A 63 19.30 -19.05 39.23
C GLY A 63 18.44 -19.87 40.17
#